data_AF-A0A352S555-F1
#
_entry.id   AF-A0A352S555-F1
#
_cell.length_a   1.000
_cell.length_b   1.000
_cell.length_c   1.000
_cell.angle_alpha   90.00
_cell.angle_beta   90.00
_cell.angle_gamma   90.00
#
_symmetry.space_group_name_H-M   'P 1'
#
loop_
_entity.id
_entity.type
_entity.pdbx_description
1 polymer ?
#
loop_
_entity_poly.entity_id
_entity_poly.type
_entity_poly.pdbx_seq_one_letter_code
_entity_poly.pdbx_strand_id
1 'polypeptide(L)' 'MVVHLVSPNNRYDMTYLRNYALINVKDRLARIQGVGQVQMFGSGDYSMRVWLNPDKIAERHLAASDVVKAIREQNV' A
#
# COMPACT_ATOMS: atom_id res chain seq x y z
N MET A 1 1.02 21.74 11.05
CA MET A 1 1.24 22.01 9.61
C MET A 1 0.89 20.76 8.83
N VAL A 2 0.21 20.88 7.69
CA VAL A 2 -0.14 19.75 6.80
C VAL A 2 0.38 20.08 5.41
N VAL A 3 1.00 19.11 4.75
CA VAL A 3 1.55 19.26 3.40
C VAL A 3 0.88 18.23 2.50
N HIS A 4 0.34 18.68 1.38
CA HIS A 4 -0.30 17.81 0.39
C HIS A 4 0.63 17.61 -0.81
N LEU A 5 0.89 16.35 -1.16
CA LEU A 5 1.51 15.99 -2.43
C LEU A 5 0.39 15.65 -3.43
N VAL A 6 0.34 16.38 -4.53
CA VAL A 6 -0.70 16.22 -5.57
C VAL A 6 -0.04 16.05 -6.94
N SER A 7 -0.68 15.28 -7.82
CA SER A 7 -0.33 15.18 -9.24
C SER A 7 -1.37 15.97 -10.06
N PRO A 8 -1.07 17.20 -10.51
CA PRO A 8 -2.07 18.08 -11.14
C PRO A 8 -2.71 17.49 -12.41
N ASN A 9 -1.96 16.67 -13.12
CA ASN A 9 -2.36 16.02 -14.37
C ASN A 9 -2.70 14.52 -14.18
N ASN A 10 -2.85 14.06 -12.93
CA ASN A 10 -3.10 12.66 -12.60
C ASN A 10 -2.10 11.67 -13.22
N ARG A 11 -0.88 12.14 -13.52
CA ARG A 11 0.21 11.33 -14.08
C ARG A 11 0.71 10.29 -13.09
N TYR A 12 0.62 10.60 -11.80
CA TYR A 12 1.08 9.76 -10.71
C TYR A 12 -0.09 9.37 -9.82
N ASP A 13 -0.22 8.08 -9.58
CA ASP A 13 -1.19 7.56 -8.65
C ASP A 13 -0.78 7.85 -7.19
N MET A 14 -1.70 7.59 -6.27
CA MET A 14 -1.50 7.84 -4.84
C MET A 14 -0.36 7.00 -4.26
N THR A 15 -0.14 5.80 -4.82
CA THR A 15 0.96 4.89 -4.44
C THR A 15 2.31 5.49 -4.78
N TYR A 16 2.47 5.98 -6.01
CA TYR A 16 3.68 6.62 -6.48
C TYR A 16 3.99 7.87 -5.64
N LEU A 17 2.99 8.73 -5.43
CA LEU A 17 3.15 9.95 -4.64
C LEU A 17 3.56 9.64 -3.18
N ARG A 18 3.00 8.59 -2.57
CA ARG A 18 3.40 8.13 -1.22
C ARG A 18 4.85 7.64 -1.20
N ASN A 19 5.25 6.82 -2.17
CA ASN A 19 6.62 6.28 -2.21
C ASN A 19 7.64 7.39 -2.48
N TYR A 20 7.30 8.33 -3.36
CA TYR A 20 8.10 9.52 -3.60
C TYR A 20 8.23 10.39 -2.34
N ALA A 21 7.14 10.59 -1.59
CA ALA A 21 7.14 11.32 -0.32
C ALA A 21 8.05 10.65 0.72
N LEU A 22 7.98 9.33 0.82
CA LEU A 22 8.79 8.54 1.75
C LEU A 22 10.28 8.70 1.47
N ILE A 23 10.67 8.49 0.21
CA ILE A 23 12.08 8.45 -0.20
C ILE A 23 12.70 9.86 -0.25
N ASN A 24 11.94 10.86 -0.73
CA ASN A 24 12.52 12.16 -1.08
C ASN A 24 12.13 13.31 -0.15
N VAL A 25 11.00 13.21 0.56
CA VAL A 25 10.41 14.35 1.28
C VAL A 25 10.47 14.19 2.80
N LYS A 26 10.09 13.01 3.33
CA LYS A 26 9.96 12.76 4.77
C LYS A 26 11.24 13.11 5.55
N ASP A 27 12.38 12.59 5.11
CA ASP A 27 13.66 12.78 5.81
C ASP A 27 14.17 14.21 5.74
N ARG A 28 13.82 14.94 4.68
CA ARG A 28 14.20 16.35 4.54
C ARG A 28 13.39 17.21 5.52
N LEU A 29 12.08 16.95 5.65
CA LEU A 29 11.23 17.65 6.61
C LEU A 29 11.61 17.33 8.05
N ALA A 30 11.96 16.08 8.35
CA ALA A 30 12.34 15.66 9.70
C ALA A 30 13.64 16.30 10.21
N ARG A 31 14.50 16.82 9.32
CA ARG A 31 15.76 17.49 9.69
C ARG A 31 15.61 19.00 9.96
N ILE A 32 14.45 19.59 9.66
CA ILE A 32 14.24 21.01 9.90
C ILE A 32 14.19 21.25 11.42
N GLN A 33 14.99 22.20 11.90
CA GLN A 33 15.03 22.55 13.31
C GLN A 33 13.64 22.98 13.80
N GLY A 34 13.18 22.35 14.89
CA GLY A 34 11.84 22.57 15.46
C GLY A 34 10.77 21.60 14.95
N VAL A 35 11.09 20.70 14.01
CA VAL A 35 10.18 19.60 13.62
C VAL A 35 10.38 18.41 14.57
N GLY A 36 9.33 18.04 15.30
CA GLY A 36 9.34 16.88 16.21
C GLY A 36 9.11 15.55 15.49
N GLN A 37 7.97 15.40 14.82
CA GLN A 37 7.61 14.16 14.13
C GLN A 37 6.95 14.46 12.78
N VAL A 38 7.37 13.74 11.74
CA VAL A 38 6.74 13.77 10.41
C VAL A 38 5.93 12.49 10.23
N GLN A 39 4.61 12.61 10.27
CA GLN A 39 3.68 11.51 10.01
C GLN A 39 3.16 11.59 8.58
N MET A 40 3.22 10.46 7.86
CA MET A 40 2.65 10.37 6.52
C MET A 40 1.22 9.84 6.59
N PHE A 41 0.32 10.55 5.93
CA PHE A 41 -1.09 10.18 5.78
C PHE A 41 -1.37 9.85 4.32
N GLY A 42 -2.09 8.76 4.05
CA GLY A 42 -2.35 8.29 2.67
C GLY A 42 -2.43 6.77 2.59
N SER A 43 -3.07 6.29 1.52
CA SER A 43 -3.50 4.92 1.26
C SER A 43 -2.45 3.91 1.69
N GLY A 44 -2.88 2.95 2.50
CA GLY A 44 -2.05 1.92 3.11
C GLY A 44 -1.12 1.25 2.13
N ASP A 45 -0.07 0.64 2.69
CA ASP A 45 0.97 -0.02 1.92
C ASP A 45 0.39 -0.90 0.80
N TYR A 46 1.09 -0.93 -0.34
CA TYR A 46 0.66 -1.66 -1.53
C TYR A 46 0.28 -3.09 -1.12
N SER A 47 -0.99 -3.42 -1.28
CA SER A 47 -1.56 -4.68 -0.82
C SER A 47 -2.32 -5.32 -1.96
N MET A 48 -1.93 -6.55 -2.30
CA MET A 48 -2.73 -7.38 -3.18
C MET A 48 -3.99 -7.80 -2.41
N ARG A 49 -5.16 -7.51 -2.97
CA ARG A 49 -6.45 -7.97 -2.43
C ARG A 49 -6.95 -9.12 -3.28
N VAL A 50 -7.16 -10.27 -2.65
CA VAL A 50 -7.72 -11.46 -3.29
C VAL A 50 -9.13 -11.67 -2.77
N TRP A 51 -10.11 -11.60 -3.68
CA TRP A 51 -11.51 -11.84 -3.37
C TRP A 51 -11.87 -13.25 -3.83
N LEU A 52 -12.26 -14.09 -2.87
CA LEU A 52 -12.59 -15.48 -3.13
C LEU A 52 -14.05 -15.59 -3.58
N ASN A 53 -14.28 -16.32 -4.67
CA ASN A 53 -15.63 -16.74 -5.07
C ASN A 53 -15.95 -18.08 -4.37
N PRO A 54 -16.92 -18.13 -3.43
CA PRO A 54 -17.19 -19.33 -2.64
C PRO A 54 -17.69 -20.49 -3.49
N ASP A 55 -18.50 -20.23 -4.51
CA ASP A 55 -19.05 -21.27 -5.40
C ASP A 55 -17.92 -21.95 -6.19
N LYS A 56 -16.98 -21.15 -6.72
CA LYS A 56 -15.82 -21.66 -7.48
C LYS A 56 -14.79 -22.40 -6.65
N ILE A 57 -14.75 -22.14 -5.35
CA ILE A 57 -13.88 -22.82 -4.40
C ILE A 57 -14.52 -24.15 -3.99
N ALA A 58 -15.83 -24.14 -3.72
CA ALA A 58 -16.62 -25.33 -3.44
C ALA A 58 -16.66 -26.31 -4.63
N GLU A 59 -16.81 -25.81 -5.87
CA GLU A 59 -16.73 -26.62 -7.10
C GLU A 59 -15.42 -27.40 -7.22
N ARG A 60 -14.33 -26.88 -6.64
CA ARG A 60 -12.99 -27.50 -6.66
C ARG A 60 -12.68 -28.30 -5.40
N HIS A 61 -13.66 -28.47 -4.51
CA HIS A 61 -13.47 -29.10 -3.19
C HIS A 61 -12.37 -28.44 -2.35
N LEU A 62 -12.17 -27.14 -2.53
CA LEU A 62 -11.20 -26.35 -1.78
C LEU A 62 -11.90 -25.60 -0.65
N ALA A 63 -11.15 -25.27 0.39
CA ALA A 63 -11.52 -24.29 1.41
C ALA A 63 -10.75 -22.98 1.20
N ALA A 64 -11.23 -21.89 1.81
CA ALA A 64 -10.52 -20.61 1.77
C ALA A 64 -9.08 -20.71 2.32
N SER A 65 -8.84 -21.60 3.30
CA SER A 65 -7.52 -21.90 3.84
C SER A 65 -6.56 -22.44 2.79
N ASP A 66 -7.05 -23.25 1.85
CA ASP A 66 -6.22 -23.87 0.81
C ASP A 66 -5.72 -22.81 -0.18
N VAL A 67 -6.57 -21.84 -0.51
CA VAL A 67 -6.19 -20.71 -1.37
C VAL A 67 -5.14 -19.82 -0.71
N VAL A 68 -5.31 -19.52 0.58
CA VAL A 68 -4.32 -18.73 1.35
C VAL A 68 -2.98 -19.47 1.42
N LYS A 69 -3.01 -20.78 1.64
CA LYS A 69 -1.81 -21.62 1.69
C LYS A 69 -1.07 -21.60 0.35
N ALA A 70 -1.79 -21.81 -0.76
CA ALA A 70 -1.20 -21.78 -2.10
C ALA A 70 -0.58 -20.42 -2.46
N ILE A 71 -1.23 -19.31 -2.11
CA ILE A 71 -0.67 -17.96 -2.34
C ILE A 71 0.64 -17.78 -1.56
N ARG A 72 0.73 -18.28 -0.32
CA ARG A 72 1.96 -18.19 0.49
C ARG A 72 3.08 -19.06 -0.06
N GLU A 73 2.77 -20.25 -0.57
CA GLU A 73 3.77 -21.16 -1.15
C GLU A 73 4.35 -20.65 -2.47
N GLN A 74 3.55 -19.94 -3.28
CA GLN A 74 3.99 -19.42 -4.58
C GLN A 74 4.57 -18.01 -4.52
N ASN A 75 4.35 -17.28 -3.43
CA ASN A 75 4.91 -15.95 -3.20
C ASN A 75 6.23 -16.06 -2.42
N VAL A 76 7.25 -16.63 -3.07
CA VAL A 76 8.64 -16.70 -2.59
C VAL A 76 9.40 -15.45 -3.01
#